data_AF-A0A3B0V5U6-F1
#
_entry.id   AF-A0A3B0V5U6-F1
#
_cell.length_a   1.000
_cell.length_b   1.000
_cell.length_c   1.000
_cell.angle_alpha   90.00
_cell.angle_beta   90.00
_cell.angle_gamma   90.00
#
_symmetry.space_group_name_H-M   'P 1'
#
loop_
_entity.id
_entity.type
_entity.pdbx_description
1 polymer ?
#
loop_
_entity_poly.entity_id
_entity_poly.type
_entity_poly.pdbx_seq_one_letter_code
_entity_poly.pdbx_strand_id
1 'polypeptide(L)' 'ESVIMGLCMLRGVSLTDLRLHYALHPLDYYGPALRSLVERGLIVMDDNYMRLSARALPVANQILAELV' A
#
# COMPACT_ATOMS: atom_id res chain seq x y z
N GLU A 1 2.95 11.00 1.71
CA GLU A 1 1.85 11.13 2.69
C GLU A 1 0.50 10.60 2.18
N SER A 2 0.02 10.97 0.98
CA SER A 2 -1.32 10.56 0.48
C SER A 2 -1.51 9.05 0.27
N VAL A 3 -0.48 8.30 -0.19
CA VAL A 3 -0.57 6.84 -0.38
C VAL A 3 -0.68 6.11 0.96
N ILE A 4 0.21 6.44 1.90
CA ILE A 4 0.22 5.91 3.27
C ILE A 4 -1.15 6.16 3.93
N MET A 5 -1.68 7.37 3.83
CA MET A 5 -3.00 7.70 4.36
C MET A 5 -4.11 6.88 3.70
N GLY A 6 -4.08 6.69 2.39
CA GLY A 6 -5.03 5.84 1.68
C GLY A 6 -4.94 4.35 2.06
N LEU A 7 -3.75 3.84 2.40
CA LEU A 7 -3.55 2.47 2.89
C LEU A 7 -4.04 2.27 4.33
N CYS A 8 -3.93 3.29 5.20
CA CYS A 8 -4.54 3.28 6.53
C CYS A 8 -6.07 3.19 6.47
N MET A 9 -6.69 3.67 5.40
CA MET A 9 -8.12 3.59 5.20
C MET A 9 -8.50 2.21 4.64
N LEU A 10 -9.54 1.58 5.17
CA LEU A 10 -10.05 0.25 4.72
C LEU A 10 -10.28 0.16 3.20
N ARG A 11 -10.54 1.29 2.56
CA ARG A 11 -10.81 1.41 1.12
C ARG A 11 -9.57 1.07 0.26
N GLY A 12 -8.37 1.24 0.78
CA GLY A 12 -7.13 1.15 0.01
C GLY A 12 -6.96 2.27 -1.01
N VAL A 13 -5.92 2.14 -1.84
CA VAL A 13 -5.56 3.08 -2.91
C VAL A 13 -5.73 2.44 -4.28
N SER A 14 -6.27 3.19 -5.25
CA SER A 14 -6.33 2.73 -6.63
C SER A 14 -4.97 2.92 -7.31
N LEU A 15 -4.44 1.85 -7.89
CA LEU A 15 -3.20 1.86 -8.67
C LEU A 15 -3.36 2.67 -9.95
N THR A 16 -4.54 2.61 -10.59
CA THR A 16 -4.84 3.41 -11.77
C THR A 16 -4.89 4.90 -11.43
N ASP A 17 -5.58 5.32 -10.36
CA ASP A 17 -5.61 6.73 -9.97
C ASP A 17 -4.21 7.23 -9.59
N LEU A 18 -3.43 6.41 -8.87
CA LEU A 18 -2.05 6.75 -8.54
C LEU A 18 -1.19 6.98 -9.78
N ARG A 19 -1.34 6.12 -10.80
CA ARG A 19 -0.61 6.26 -12.04
C ARG A 19 -1.08 7.46 -12.87
N LEU A 20 -2.39 7.69 -12.97
CA LEU A 20 -2.94 8.75 -13.81
C LEU A 20 -2.74 10.14 -13.21
N HIS A 21 -2.96 10.30 -11.91
CA HIS A 21 -2.93 11.61 -11.27
C HIS A 21 -1.56 11.98 -10.70
N TYR A 22 -0.74 10.99 -10.38
CA TYR A 22 0.54 11.21 -9.70
C TYR A 22 1.74 10.61 -10.44
N ALA A 23 1.53 9.99 -11.62
CA ALA A 23 2.56 9.27 -12.37
C ALA A 23 3.35 8.26 -11.50
N LEU A 24 2.71 7.75 -10.45
CA LEU A 24 3.34 6.94 -9.41
C LEU A 24 2.92 5.49 -9.53
N HIS A 25 3.89 4.59 -9.59
CA HIS A 25 3.68 3.17 -9.50
C HIS A 25 4.26 2.67 -8.15
N PRO A 26 3.43 2.19 -7.21
CA PRO A 26 3.87 1.90 -5.84
C PRO A 26 5.02 0.89 -5.73
N LEU A 27 5.06 -0.10 -6.62
CA LEU A 27 6.14 -1.08 -6.65
C LEU A 27 7.47 -0.46 -7.07
N ASP A 28 7.46 0.54 -7.95
CA ASP A 28 8.69 1.23 -8.36
C ASP A 28 9.12 2.25 -7.30
N TYR A 29 8.15 2.87 -6.64
CA TYR A 29 8.39 3.88 -5.61
C TYR A 29 8.91 3.29 -4.29
N TYR A 30 8.23 2.25 -3.77
CA TYR A 30 8.58 1.63 -2.49
C TYR A 30 9.47 0.39 -2.62
N GLY A 31 9.51 -0.20 -3.82
CA GLY A 31 10.47 -1.24 -4.15
C GLY A 31 10.45 -2.44 -3.19
N PRO A 32 11.61 -2.85 -2.64
CA PRO A 32 11.74 -4.05 -1.80
C PRO A 32 10.88 -4.03 -0.52
N ALA A 33 10.68 -2.87 0.10
CA ALA A 33 9.92 -2.76 1.33
C ALA A 33 8.46 -3.17 1.11
N LEU A 34 7.84 -2.63 0.05
CA LEU A 34 6.50 -3.01 -0.34
C LEU A 34 6.41 -4.49 -0.75
N ARG A 35 7.40 -5.01 -1.47
CA ARG A 35 7.44 -6.44 -1.84
C ARG A 35 7.44 -7.33 -0.60
N SER A 36 8.28 -7.03 0.40
CA SER A 36 8.33 -7.75 1.68
C SER A 36 6.97 -7.74 2.39
N LEU A 37 6.27 -6.60 2.40
CA LEU A 37 4.94 -6.49 3.00
C LEU A 37 3.87 -7.30 2.25
N VAL A 38 3.96 -7.40 0.92
CA VAL A 38 3.09 -8.24 0.10
C VAL A 38 3.40 -9.73 0.34
N GLU A 39 4.66 -10.13 0.37
CA GLU A 39 5.10 -11.51 0.65
C GLU A 39 4.68 -11.96 2.05
N ARG A 40 4.76 -11.06 3.04
CA ARG A 40 4.24 -11.27 4.40
C ARG A 40 2.71 -11.22 4.46
N GLY A 41 2.02 -10.98 3.34
CA GLY A 41 0.56 -10.84 3.22
C GLY A 41 -0.03 -9.78 4.16
N LEU A 42 0.72 -8.71 4.38
CA LEU A 42 0.31 -7.54 5.15
C LEU A 42 -0.29 -6.47 4.24
N ILE A 43 0.18 -6.42 3.00
CA ILE A 43 -0.45 -5.68 1.91
C ILE A 43 -1.02 -6.68 0.91
N VAL A 44 -2.23 -6.41 0.45
CA VAL A 44 -2.90 -7.14 -0.62
C VAL A 44 -2.99 -6.23 -1.82
N MET A 45 -2.55 -6.75 -2.97
CA MET A 45 -2.77 -6.15 -4.27
C MET A 45 -3.82 -6.99 -5.00
N ASP A 46 -4.92 -6.38 -5.39
CA ASP A 46 -6.06 -7.04 -6.04
C ASP A 46 -6.51 -6.18 -7.21
N ASP A 47 -6.46 -6.71 -8.43
CA ASP A 47 -6.73 -6.04 -9.72
C ASP A 47 -6.18 -4.61 -9.83
N ASN A 48 -6.93 -3.64 -9.30
CA ASN A 48 -6.65 -2.20 -9.37
C ASN A 48 -6.40 -1.54 -8.01
N TYR A 49 -6.44 -2.28 -6.90
CA TYR A 49 -6.32 -1.72 -5.55
C TYR A 49 -5.15 -2.32 -4.79
N MET A 50 -4.49 -1.46 -4.02
CA MET A 50 -3.56 -1.84 -2.96
C MET A 50 -4.16 -1.46 -1.61
N ARG A 51 -4.16 -2.40 -0.67
CA ARG A 51 -4.74 -2.21 0.66
C ARG A 51 -4.00 -3.02 1.71
N LEU A 52 -4.15 -2.63 2.97
CA LEU A 52 -3.78 -3.49 4.09
C LEU A 52 -4.68 -4.72 4.14
N SER A 53 -4.12 -5.87 4.50
CA SER A 53 -4.93 -7.05 4.80
C SER A 53 -5.68 -6.87 6.12
N ALA A 54 -6.75 -7.64 6.33
CA ALA A 54 -7.53 -7.57 7.57
C ALA A 54 -6.67 -7.78 8.83
N ARG A 55 -5.64 -8.63 8.76
CA ARG A 55 -4.70 -8.89 9.85
C ARG A 55 -3.67 -7.78 10.06
N ALA A 56 -3.43 -6.95 9.06
CA ALA A 56 -2.49 -5.83 9.12
C ALA A 56 -3.12 -4.57 9.72
N LEU A 57 -4.45 -4.43 9.67
CA LEU A 57 -5.17 -3.25 10.17
C LEU A 57 -4.86 -2.90 11.64
N PRO A 58 -4.78 -3.85 12.60
CA PRO A 58 -4.49 -3.51 14.00
C PRO A 58 -3.09 -2.92 14.21
N VAL A 59 -2.17 -3.17 13.27
CA VAL A 59 -0.77 -2.73 13.32
C VAL A 59 -0.40 -1.87 12.11
N ALA A 60 -1.40 -1.24 11.48
CA ALA A 60 -1.26 -0.47 10.24
C ALA A 60 -0.12 0.56 10.31
N ASN A 61 -0.07 1.35 11.39
CA ASN A 61 0.95 2.40 11.55
C ASN A 61 2.37 1.83 11.61
N GLN A 62 2.57 0.67 12.24
CA GLN A 62 3.88 0.02 12.33
C GLN A 62 4.33 -0.51 10.97
N ILE A 63 3.42 -1.13 10.24
CA ILE A 63 3.67 -1.65 8.89
C ILE A 63 4.02 -0.53 7.92
N LEU A 64 3.27 0.57 7.98
CA LEU A 64 3.45 1.70 7.07
C LEU A 64 4.68 2.54 7.40
N ALA A 65 5.21 2.46 8.62
CA ALA A 65 6.51 3.03 8.96
C ALA A 65 7.67 2.34 8.20
N GLU A 66 7.48 1.10 7.71
CA GLU A 66 8.44 0.42 6.83
C GLU A 66 8.46 1.02 5.40
N LEU A 67 7.52 1.93 5.07
CA LEU A 67 7.37 2.57 3.76
C LEU A 67 7.70 4.08 3.78
N VAL A 68 8.31 4.60 4.86
CA VAL A 68 8.73 6.01 4.99
C VAL A 68 10.16 6.20 4.52
#